data_AF-A0A3N4RXE3-F1
#
_entry.id   AF-A0A3N4RXE3-F1
#
_cell.length_a   1.000
_cell.length_b   1.000
_cell.length_c   1.000
_cell.angle_alpha   90.00
_cell.angle_beta   90.00
_cell.angle_gamma   90.00
#
_symmetry.space_group_name_H-M   'P 1'
#
loop_
_entity.id
_entity.type
_entity.pdbx_description
1 polymer ?
#
loop_
_entity_poly.entity_id
_entity_poly.type
_entity_poly.pdbx_seq_one_letter_code
_entity_poly.pdbx_strand_id
1 'polypeptide(L)'
;MILIMTVQNSDKTLSRKQRLQEKQRRQLTVVDTVDKAEVKVRKAEAELAVAVAEAVQVFGDERAASEGLDMPVETIRRFVVIAAKVAADADASDAADRD
;
A
#
# COMPACT_ATOMS: atom_id res chain seq x y z
N MET A 1 23.29 -23.07 33.89
CA MET A 1 22.76 -23.82 32.74
C MET A 1 21.25 -23.56 32.67
N ILE A 2 20.74 -23.35 31.46
CA ILE A 2 19.54 -22.58 31.13
C ILE A 2 18.21 -23.29 31.46
N LEU A 3 17.30 -22.49 32.03
CA LEU A 3 15.83 -22.45 32.00
C LEU A 3 15.07 -23.59 31.29
N ILE A 4 14.24 -24.33 32.06
CA ILE A 4 13.14 -25.13 31.50
C ILE A 4 11.83 -24.37 31.75
N MET A 5 11.38 -23.63 30.75
CA MET A 5 10.02 -23.08 30.69
C MET A 5 9.04 -24.23 30.49
N THR A 6 8.36 -24.65 31.55
CA THR A 6 7.21 -25.55 31.43
C THR A 6 6.01 -24.79 30.89
N VAL A 7 5.94 -24.67 29.56
CA VAL A 7 4.70 -24.38 28.83
C VAL A 7 3.79 -25.62 28.94
N GLN A 8 3.14 -25.79 30.08
CA GLN A 8 2.10 -26.80 30.28
C GLN A 8 0.97 -26.21 31.12
N ASN A 9 -0.03 -25.63 30.46
CA ASN A 9 -1.39 -25.51 30.99
C ASN A 9 -2.36 -25.56 29.82
N SER A 10 -2.69 -26.79 29.38
CA SER A 10 -3.63 -27.08 28.28
C SER A 10 -5.10 -27.10 28.70
N ASP A 11 -5.44 -26.91 29.98
CA ASP A 11 -6.81 -27.10 30.51
C ASP A 11 -7.30 -25.98 31.46
N LYS A 12 -6.91 -24.74 31.20
CA LYS A 12 -7.46 -23.59 31.94
C LYS A 12 -8.04 -22.60 30.96
N THR A 13 -9.34 -22.34 31.09
CA THR A 13 -9.98 -21.16 30.50
C THR A 13 -9.04 -19.97 30.67
N LEU A 14 -8.54 -19.43 29.54
CA LEU A 14 -7.53 -18.37 29.51
C LEU A 14 -7.81 -17.30 30.56
N SER A 15 -6.80 -16.96 31.37
CA SER A 15 -6.91 -15.96 32.42
C SER A 15 -7.46 -14.64 31.87
N ARG A 16 -8.21 -13.85 32.66
CA ARG A 16 -8.77 -12.56 32.22
C ARG A 16 -7.72 -11.66 31.55
N LYS A 17 -6.46 -11.70 32.03
CA LYS A 17 -5.33 -10.98 31.43
C LYS A 17 -4.92 -11.52 30.06
N GLN A 18 -4.89 -12.85 29.89
CA GLN A 18 -4.57 -13.49 28.61
C GLN A 18 -5.66 -13.23 27.57
N ARG A 19 -6.94 -13.28 27.96
CA ARG A 19 -8.07 -12.90 27.09
C ARG A 19 -8.02 -11.43 26.69
N LEU A 20 -7.62 -10.53 27.60
CA LEU A 20 -7.47 -9.11 27.31
C LEU A 20 -6.30 -8.85 26.36
N GLN A 21 -5.15 -9.47 26.58
CA GLN A 21 -3.98 -9.38 25.70
C GLN A 21 -4.27 -9.96 24.32
N GLU A 22 -4.99 -11.07 24.24
CA GLU A 22 -5.36 -11.65 22.95
C GLU A 22 -6.36 -10.77 22.19
N LYS A 23 -7.31 -10.13 22.90
CA LYS A 23 -8.19 -9.11 22.30
C LYS A 23 -7.41 -7.90 21.78
N GLN A 24 -6.47 -7.38 22.56
CA GLN A 24 -5.60 -6.26 22.15
C GLN A 24 -4.73 -6.64 20.95
N ARG A 25 -4.14 -7.84 20.94
CA ARG A 25 -3.34 -8.34 19.82
C ARG A 25 -4.17 -8.47 18.55
N ARG A 26 -5.39 -9.02 18.65
CA ARG A 26 -6.29 -9.16 17.50
C ARG A 26 -6.72 -7.80 16.94
N GLN A 27 -6.99 -6.81 17.80
CA GLN A 27 -7.31 -5.45 17.36
C GLN A 27 -6.12 -4.78 16.66
N LEU A 28 -4.91 -4.89 17.22
CA LEU A 28 -3.70 -4.33 16.62
C LEU A 28 -3.38 -4.97 15.26
N THR A 29 -3.57 -6.28 15.15
CA THR A 29 -3.32 -7.00 13.89
C THR A 29 -4.25 -6.54 12.76
N VAL A 30 -5.51 -6.25 13.06
CA VAL A 30 -6.46 -5.78 12.04
C VAL A 30 -6.04 -4.40 11.51
N VAL A 31 -5.66 -3.47 12.40
CA VAL A 31 -5.17 -2.14 11.99
C VAL A 31 -3.91 -2.28 11.14
N ASP A 32 -2.93 -3.06 11.60
CA ASP A 32 -1.69 -3.30 10.83
C ASP A 32 -1.96 -3.90 9.44
N THR A 33 -2.96 -4.78 9.32
CA THR A 33 -3.32 -5.37 8.02
C THR A 33 -3.98 -4.36 7.08
N VAL A 34 -4.82 -3.47 7.61
CA VAL A 34 -5.45 -2.39 6.83
C VAL A 34 -4.38 -1.40 6.38
N ASP A 35 -3.51 -0.95 7.27
CA ASP A 35 -2.43 -0.02 6.94
C ASP A 35 -1.51 -0.61 5.84
N LYS A 36 -1.13 -1.88 5.97
CA LYS A 36 -0.35 -2.58 4.94
C LYS A 36 -1.10 -2.71 3.61
N ALA A 37 -2.41 -2.94 3.64
CA ALA A 37 -3.23 -2.99 2.44
C ALA A 37 -3.32 -1.61 1.77
N GLU A 38 -3.52 -0.54 2.55
CA GLU A 38 -3.54 0.82 2.02
C GLU A 38 -2.22 1.22 1.36
N VAL A 39 -1.09 0.89 1.97
CA VAL A 39 0.23 1.14 1.37
C VAL A 39 0.37 0.41 0.03
N LYS A 40 -0.09 -0.84 -0.06
CA LYS A 40 -0.07 -1.59 -1.32
C LYS A 40 -1.00 -0.99 -2.38
N VAL A 41 -2.18 -0.52 -1.98
CA VAL A 41 -3.13 0.15 -2.89
C VAL A 41 -2.52 1.44 -3.43
N ARG A 42 -1.92 2.29 -2.57
CA ARG A 42 -1.24 3.52 -3.01
C ARG A 42 -0.09 3.22 -3.96
N LYS A 43 0.68 2.15 -3.71
CA LYS A 43 1.75 1.72 -4.62
C LYS A 43 1.21 1.23 -5.97
N ALA A 44 0.18 0.39 -5.96
CA ALA A 44 -0.44 -0.10 -7.19
C ALA A 44 -1.10 1.04 -7.99
N GLU A 45 -1.69 2.03 -7.31
CA GLU A 45 -2.23 3.24 -7.94
C GLU A 45 -1.13 4.08 -8.59
N ALA A 46 0.02 4.24 -7.92
CA ALA A 46 1.18 4.94 -8.48
C ALA A 46 1.75 4.21 -9.71
N GLU A 47 1.90 2.90 -9.65
CA GLU A 47 2.36 2.09 -10.80
C GLU A 47 1.38 2.16 -11.98
N LEU A 48 0.07 2.09 -11.70
CA LEU A 48 -0.97 2.26 -12.71
C LEU A 48 -0.92 3.67 -13.32
N ALA A 49 -0.71 4.70 -12.50
CA ALA A 49 -0.62 6.08 -12.97
C ALA A 49 0.52 6.25 -13.98
N VAL A 50 1.70 5.68 -13.67
CA VAL A 50 2.86 5.70 -14.58
C VAL A 50 2.54 4.96 -15.88
N ALA A 51 1.96 3.76 -15.80
CA ALA A 51 1.58 2.99 -16.99
C ALA A 51 0.55 3.72 -17.87
N VAL A 52 -0.41 4.43 -17.27
CA VAL A 52 -1.38 5.25 -18.00
C VAL A 52 -0.68 6.46 -18.65
N ALA A 53 0.25 7.11 -17.96
CA ALA A 53 1.01 8.22 -18.54
C ALA A 53 1.88 7.76 -19.72
N GLU A 54 2.50 6.58 -19.64
CA GLU A 54 3.20 5.95 -20.77
C GLU A 54 2.25 5.62 -21.91
N ALA A 55 1.08 5.07 -21.62
CA ALA A 55 0.06 4.81 -22.63
C ALA A 55 -0.37 6.09 -23.35
N VAL A 56 -0.55 7.21 -22.65
CA VAL A 56 -0.84 8.52 -23.27
C VAL A 56 0.28 8.93 -24.24
N GLN A 57 1.55 8.69 -23.90
CA GLN A 57 2.66 8.96 -24.81
C GLN A 57 2.65 8.03 -26.04
N VAL A 58 2.29 6.75 -25.86
CA VAL A 58 2.22 5.76 -26.95
C VAL A 58 1.04 6.03 -27.90
N PHE A 59 -0.13 6.38 -27.36
CA PHE A 59 -1.31 6.72 -28.15
C PHE A 59 -1.28 8.15 -28.71
N GLY A 60 -0.45 9.03 -28.13
CA GLY A 60 -0.16 10.38 -28.61
C GLY A 60 -0.93 11.50 -27.89
N ASP A 61 -2.16 11.24 -27.45
CA ASP A 61 -2.93 12.18 -26.63
C ASP A 61 -3.88 11.47 -25.64
N GLU A 62 -4.46 12.25 -24.72
CA GLU A 62 -5.37 11.75 -23.68
C GLU A 62 -6.66 11.15 -24.23
N ARG A 63 -7.17 11.62 -25.37
CA ARG A 63 -8.42 11.13 -25.97
C ARG A 63 -8.19 9.79 -26.68
N ALA A 64 -7.10 9.68 -27.45
CA ALA A 64 -6.69 8.45 -28.08
C ALA A 64 -6.39 7.36 -27.03
N ALA A 65 -5.74 7.72 -25.93
CA ALA A 65 -5.55 6.81 -24.80
C ALA A 65 -6.88 6.44 -24.11
N SER A 66 -7.84 7.36 -24.03
CA SER A 66 -9.17 7.12 -23.45
C SER A 66 -9.91 6.04 -24.22
N GLU A 67 -9.88 6.11 -25.55
CA GLU A 67 -10.43 5.09 -26.43
C GLU A 67 -9.63 3.77 -26.35
N GLY A 68 -8.29 3.85 -26.37
CA GLY A 68 -7.42 2.68 -26.36
C GLY A 68 -7.42 1.87 -25.06
N LEU A 69 -7.65 2.53 -23.93
CA LEU A 69 -7.71 1.91 -22.60
C LEU A 69 -9.15 1.63 -22.13
N ASP A 70 -10.17 2.03 -22.91
CA ASP A 70 -11.58 1.99 -22.52
C ASP A 70 -11.83 2.65 -21.14
N MET A 71 -11.24 3.84 -20.96
CA MET A 71 -11.35 4.61 -19.72
C MET A 71 -11.89 6.01 -20.01
N PRO A 72 -12.68 6.62 -19.11
CA PRO A 72 -13.05 8.02 -19.23
C PRO A 72 -11.82 8.94 -19.30
N VAL A 73 -11.88 9.99 -20.12
CA VAL A 73 -10.76 10.93 -20.27
C VAL A 73 -10.42 11.63 -18.94
N GLU A 74 -11.42 11.83 -18.08
CA GLU A 74 -11.24 12.37 -16.73
C GLU A 74 -10.41 11.44 -15.84
N THR A 75 -10.57 10.13 -16.01
CA THR A 75 -9.79 9.11 -15.30
C THR A 75 -8.34 9.15 -15.76
N ILE A 76 -8.10 9.26 -17.07
CA ILE A 76 -6.74 9.40 -17.61
C ILE A 76 -6.06 10.65 -17.08
N ARG A 77 -6.73 11.81 -17.13
CA ARG A 77 -6.19 13.07 -16.59
C ARG A 77 -5.79 12.95 -15.12
N ARG A 78 -6.60 12.28 -14.31
CA ARG A 78 -6.28 12.04 -12.90
C ARG A 78 -5.00 11.22 -12.76
N PHE A 79 -4.89 10.13 -13.51
CA PHE A 79 -3.68 9.30 -13.49
C PHE A 79 -2.43 10.05 -13.99
N VAL A 80 -2.54 10.90 -15.01
CA VAL A 80 -1.42 11.73 -15.47
C VAL A 80 -0.95 12.69 -14.36
N VAL A 81 -1.88 13.31 -13.62
CA VAL A 81 -1.52 14.17 -12.47
C VAL A 81 -0.85 13.37 -11.35
N ILE A 82 -1.35 12.16 -11.06
CA ILE A 82 -0.75 11.27 -10.06
C ILE A 82 0.66 10.87 -10.49
N ALA A 83 0.87 10.50 -11.76
CA ALA A 83 2.17 10.13 -12.30
C ALA A 83 3.18 11.28 -12.20
N ALA A 84 2.77 12.50 -12.53
CA ALA A 84 3.62 13.70 -12.39
C ALA A 84 4.04 13.92 -10.93
N LYS A 85 3.14 13.69 -9.97
CA LYS A 85 3.47 13.76 -8.54
C LYS A 85 4.46 12.67 -8.13
N VAL A 86 4.26 11.44 -8.58
CA VAL A 86 5.17 10.32 -8.28
C VAL A 86 6.58 10.59 -8.81
N ALA A 87 6.71 11.16 -10.01
CA ALA A 87 8.00 11.56 -10.56
C ALA A 87 8.68 12.64 -9.70
N ALA A 88 7.93 13.68 -9.29
CA ALA A 88 8.46 14.73 -8.43
C ALA A 88 8.91 14.23 -7.04
N ASP A 89 8.15 13.30 -6.45
CA ASP A 89 8.51 12.68 -5.17
C ASP A 89 9.76 11.79 -5.30
N ALA A 90 9.94 11.12 -6.43
CA ALA A 90 11.14 10.33 -6.73
C ALA A 90 12.38 11.22 -6.87
N ASP A 91 12.29 12.32 -7.62
CA ASP A 91 13.39 13.28 -7.78
C ASP A 91 13.80 13.90 -6.42
N ALA A 92 12.84 14.21 -5.55
CA ALA A 92 13.11 14.73 -4.22
C ALA A 92 13.84 13.70 -3.33
N SER A 93 13.53 12.41 -3.48
CA SER A 93 14.20 11.35 -2.74
C SER A 93 15.63 11.08 -3.22
N ASP A 94 15.88 11.15 -4.54
CA ASP A 94 17.23 11.00 -5.13
C ASP A 94 18.14 12.18 -4.81
N ALA A 95 17.58 13.39 -4.64
CA ALA A 95 18.32 14.56 -4.18
C ALA A 95 18.75 14.45 -2.70
N ALA A 96 17.93 13.85 -1.84
CA ALA A 96 18.21 13.72 -0.41
C ALA A 96 19.26 12.65 -0.08
N ASP A 97 19.45 11.64 -0.94
CA ASP A 97 20.46 10.58 -0.78
C ASP A 97 21.87 10.99 -1.28
N ARG A 98 22.00 12.18 -1.91
CA ARG A 98 23.27 12.70 -2.45
C ARG A 98 23.97 13.75 -1.58
N ASP A 99 23.34 14.20 -0.48
CA ASP A 99 23.92 15.11 0.53
C ASP A 99 24.42 14.35 1.78
#